data_AF-A0A1W9W4G7-F1
#
_entry.id   AF-A0A1W9W4G7-F1
#
_cell.length_a   1.000
_cell.length_b   1.000
_cell.length_c   1.000
_cell.angle_alpha   90.00
_cell.angle_beta   90.00
_cell.angle_gamma   90.00
#
_symmetry.space_group_name_H-M   'P 1'
#
loop_
_entity.id
_entity.type
_entity.pdbx_description
1 polymer ?
#
loop_
_entity_poly.entity_id
_entity_poly.type
_entity_poly.pdbx_seq_one_letter_code
_entity_poly.pdbx_strand_id
1 'polypeptide(L)'
;MKKLLQLGDNYHWNLEGIEFAIEERVGNPQNFIGRMREMEYLYGWTKRIQIKRGKSISFLGRRKVGKSLMLERLYNILYSEQRGLIPFFYEFSEGRRSGKEFYIDFIIRFYMQVVGYYTRDITWIRKAVRREKRIVNIETLLEKIAPLSFQNKEIILEGLEENMDMLKREQPLYEYVLAVVAVPHGFATTPGVEDKVVQMLDEFQYMNMYIDAGVVDKPCMAYMSTAESKVAPLLVTGSLIHIVAQELARYLPQRFNQNFVPKMNHEESIVMTLNYGQIYGHNITLEIATYIAYITNGIPGRIEELLDPTVDKPQINTFDDVDHALELEVGGHGTIKQDWDEYLIPAMDEMNDVNMRRIAYFLCKHEGTWYYPRELRTAMSLDIEDKKLRQELELLFKYDIIEMDGGRYGGVFDRTLKKVLMKNYADLFNLPSEAFNVYFKNDSMLDYLKERAEQLEIGLAEMRDIQKKLTKLRGEHNNLKGHYYEREVLLRLIKDIIDSDGGLVEGISVTAFTYMLNYHMETGEEIDIVLEGEQVVIMVECKNYIPDNLDRISTTMVDNFIDKATRLYQSHFADKELRLGFFSRYGFEKKMEQYLTQHGIVHKVAGN
;
A
#
# COMPACT_ATOMS: atom_id res chain seq x y z
N MET A 1 -24.28 11.17 10.89
CA MET A 1 -23.54 11.98 9.91
C MET A 1 -22.50 11.09 9.22
N LYS A 2 -22.29 11.22 7.90
CA LYS A 2 -21.51 10.31 7.04
C LYS A 2 -19.99 10.51 7.22
N LYS A 3 -19.16 9.46 7.16
CA LYS A 3 -17.67 9.55 7.10
C LYS A 3 -17.30 10.36 5.84
N LEU A 4 -16.56 11.46 5.93
CA LEU A 4 -16.21 12.26 4.73
C LEU A 4 -14.97 11.72 3.99
N LEU A 5 -14.05 11.04 4.68
CA LEU A 5 -12.96 10.32 4.01
C LEU A 5 -13.53 9.10 3.25
N GLN A 6 -13.77 9.27 1.95
CA GLN A 6 -14.27 8.22 1.05
C GLN A 6 -13.39 8.16 -0.19
N LEU A 7 -13.00 6.96 -0.58
CA LEU A 7 -12.32 6.72 -1.85
C LEU A 7 -13.35 6.75 -2.97
N GLY A 8 -13.04 7.48 -4.04
CA GLY A 8 -13.73 7.42 -5.32
C GLY A 8 -13.06 6.41 -6.26
N ASP A 9 -13.22 6.63 -7.57
CA ASP A 9 -12.61 5.78 -8.58
C ASP A 9 -11.13 6.14 -8.81
N ASN A 10 -10.34 5.16 -9.25
CA ASN A 10 -8.94 5.36 -9.68
C ASN A 10 -8.08 6.16 -8.67
N TYR A 11 -8.11 5.79 -7.39
CA TYR A 11 -7.30 6.44 -6.35
C TYR A 11 -7.63 7.92 -6.07
N HIS A 12 -8.71 8.46 -6.63
CA HIS A 12 -9.21 9.79 -6.28
C HIS A 12 -10.01 9.76 -4.97
N TRP A 13 -9.99 10.86 -4.24
CA TRP A 13 -10.82 11.04 -3.06
C TRP A 13 -12.15 11.70 -3.41
N ASN A 14 -13.25 11.19 -2.85
CA ASN A 14 -14.54 11.87 -2.94
C ASN A 14 -14.48 13.15 -2.09
N LEU A 15 -14.77 14.29 -2.71
CA LEU A 15 -14.74 15.61 -2.05
C LEU A 15 -16.12 16.09 -1.60
N GLU A 16 -17.18 15.34 -1.86
CA GLU A 16 -18.55 15.71 -1.51
C GLU A 16 -18.69 15.96 -0.01
N GLY A 17 -19.12 17.17 0.35
CA GLY A 17 -19.30 17.59 1.73
C GLY A 17 -18.04 18.09 2.44
N ILE A 18 -16.88 18.17 1.75
CA ILE A 18 -15.67 18.78 2.30
C ILE A 18 -15.65 20.28 1.97
N GLU A 19 -15.64 21.09 3.02
CA GLU A 19 -15.35 22.52 2.99
C GLU A 19 -13.84 22.76 3.21
N PHE A 20 -13.20 23.41 2.24
CA PHE A 20 -11.76 23.68 2.25
C PHE A 20 -11.44 24.97 3.02
N ALA A 21 -11.36 24.82 4.34
CA ALA A 21 -11.04 25.90 5.27
C ALA A 21 -9.61 26.40 5.14
N ILE A 22 -8.67 25.50 4.86
CA ILE A 22 -7.33 25.84 4.39
C ILE A 22 -7.19 25.47 2.92
N GLU A 23 -6.46 26.32 2.19
CA GLU A 23 -6.07 26.04 0.81
C GLU A 23 -4.96 24.99 0.83
N GLU A 24 -5.16 23.92 0.07
CA GLU A 24 -4.18 22.84 -0.04
C GLU A 24 -3.11 23.22 -1.05
N ARG A 25 -1.83 22.94 -0.77
CA ARG A 25 -0.72 23.28 -1.68
C ARG A 25 -0.77 22.54 -3.01
N VAL A 26 -1.59 21.50 -3.11
CA VAL A 26 -1.87 20.78 -4.36
C VAL A 26 -2.65 21.65 -5.37
N GLY A 27 -3.11 22.83 -4.96
CA GLY A 27 -3.93 23.73 -5.76
C GLY A 27 -5.37 23.25 -5.79
N ASN A 28 -5.81 22.71 -6.94
CA ASN A 28 -7.15 22.14 -7.04
C ASN A 28 -7.22 20.85 -6.18
N PRO A 29 -8.12 20.76 -5.18
CA PRO A 29 -8.21 19.60 -4.30
C PRO A 29 -8.44 18.25 -5.00
N GLN A 30 -8.95 18.23 -6.24
CA GLN A 30 -9.10 16.99 -7.04
C GLN A 30 -7.75 16.39 -7.46
N ASN A 31 -6.68 17.17 -7.42
CA ASN A 31 -5.33 16.74 -7.78
C ASN A 31 -4.64 15.94 -6.66
N PHE A 32 -5.20 15.91 -5.45
CA PHE A 32 -4.72 15.07 -4.37
C PHE A 32 -5.16 13.62 -4.62
N ILE A 33 -4.22 12.75 -5.03
CA ILE A 33 -4.45 11.36 -5.45
C ILE A 33 -3.64 10.41 -4.56
N GLY A 34 -4.17 9.21 -4.33
CA GLY A 34 -3.47 8.16 -3.59
C GLY A 34 -3.33 8.47 -2.10
N ARG A 35 -2.27 7.96 -1.45
CA ARG A 35 -2.05 8.05 0.01
C ARG A 35 -3.18 7.42 0.81
N MET A 36 -3.80 6.38 0.26
CA MET A 36 -4.99 5.75 0.86
C MET A 36 -4.71 5.21 2.25
N ARG A 37 -3.59 4.49 2.38
CA ARG A 37 -3.22 3.84 3.64
C ARG A 37 -2.90 4.87 4.72
N GLU A 38 -2.17 5.90 4.37
CA GLU A 38 -1.75 6.97 5.27
C GLU A 38 -2.94 7.80 5.74
N MET A 39 -3.83 8.19 4.81
CA MET A 39 -5.04 8.96 5.15
C MET A 39 -6.02 8.15 6.00
N GLU A 40 -6.24 6.86 5.69
CA GLU A 40 -7.07 5.99 6.54
C GLU A 40 -6.45 5.79 7.92
N TYR A 41 -5.12 5.68 8.03
CA TYR A 41 -4.44 5.61 9.32
C TYR A 41 -4.65 6.89 10.13
N LEU A 42 -4.44 8.06 9.53
CA LEU A 42 -4.62 9.35 10.19
C LEU A 42 -6.06 9.56 10.65
N TYR A 43 -7.03 9.25 9.79
CA TYR A 43 -8.45 9.34 10.12
C TYR A 43 -8.87 8.32 11.20
N GLY A 44 -8.30 7.12 11.19
CA GLY A 44 -8.45 6.15 12.28
C GLY A 44 -7.85 6.65 13.60
N TRP A 45 -6.72 7.36 13.54
CA TRP A 45 -6.09 7.99 14.69
C TRP A 45 -6.97 9.10 15.29
N THR A 46 -7.57 9.98 14.48
CA THR A 46 -8.43 11.07 14.99
C THR A 46 -9.67 10.55 15.72
N LYS A 47 -10.28 9.45 15.25
CA LYS A 47 -11.38 8.79 15.96
C LYS A 47 -11.01 8.34 17.38
N ARG A 48 -9.76 7.92 17.60
CA ARG A 48 -9.29 7.55 18.95
C ARG A 48 -9.18 8.76 19.88
N ILE A 49 -8.96 9.96 19.33
CA ILE A 49 -8.90 11.20 20.11
C ILE A 49 -10.27 11.53 20.71
N GLN A 50 -11.36 11.33 19.94
CA GLN A 50 -12.73 11.60 20.40
C GLN A 50 -13.07 10.86 21.69
N ILE A 51 -12.59 9.62 21.83
CA ILE A 51 -12.78 8.76 23.01
C ILE A 51 -11.60 8.83 24.01
N LYS A 52 -10.74 9.86 23.93
CA LYS A 52 -9.58 10.11 24.81
C LYS A 52 -8.57 8.95 24.85
N ARG A 53 -8.45 8.18 23.76
CA ARG A 53 -7.46 7.10 23.57
C ARG A 53 -6.32 7.47 22.62
N GLY A 54 -6.39 8.64 21.98
CA GLY A 54 -5.34 9.16 21.12
C GLY A 54 -4.00 9.32 21.86
N LYS A 55 -2.90 9.06 21.16
CA LYS A 55 -1.54 9.40 21.58
C LYS A 55 -0.94 10.33 20.54
N SER A 56 0.02 11.15 20.93
CA SER A 56 0.78 11.93 19.96
C SER A 56 1.54 11.01 19.01
N ILE A 57 1.59 11.38 17.74
CA ILE A 57 2.22 10.63 16.67
C ILE A 57 3.16 11.56 15.89
N SER A 58 4.22 10.99 15.32
CA SER A 58 5.03 11.68 14.33
C SER A 58 4.88 11.02 12.97
N PHE A 59 4.87 11.85 11.92
CA PHE A 59 4.91 11.47 10.51
C PHE A 59 6.24 11.96 9.94
N LEU A 60 7.24 11.09 9.98
CA LEU A 60 8.60 11.39 9.54
C LEU A 60 8.80 10.83 8.14
N GLY A 61 9.27 11.63 7.22
CA GLY A 61 9.49 11.19 5.85
C GLY A 61 10.25 12.25 5.09
N ARG A 62 10.87 11.88 3.98
CA ARG A 62 11.74 12.80 3.23
C ARG A 62 10.92 13.97 2.68
N ARG A 63 11.58 15.02 2.18
CA ARG A 63 10.86 16.08 1.46
C ARG A 63 10.10 15.51 0.28
N LYS A 64 9.09 16.26 -0.17
CA LYS A 64 8.30 15.95 -1.37
C LYS A 64 7.48 14.65 -1.31
N VAL A 65 7.47 13.92 -0.19
CA VAL A 65 6.58 12.75 -0.02
C VAL A 65 5.11 13.13 0.23
N GLY A 66 4.78 14.41 0.41
CA GLY A 66 3.39 14.87 0.56
C GLY A 66 2.85 14.88 2.01
N LYS A 67 3.72 14.98 3.01
CA LYS A 67 3.33 15.05 4.44
C LYS A 67 2.38 16.22 4.72
N SER A 68 2.78 17.44 4.33
CA SER A 68 1.98 18.65 4.53
C SER A 68 0.62 18.54 3.84
N LEU A 69 0.57 18.02 2.62
CA LEU A 69 -0.70 17.81 1.90
C LEU A 69 -1.66 16.85 2.64
N MET A 70 -1.14 15.78 3.24
CA MET A 70 -1.97 14.87 4.06
C MET A 70 -2.50 15.56 5.32
N LEU A 71 -1.69 16.39 5.99
CA LEU A 71 -2.14 17.20 7.12
C LEU A 71 -3.20 18.21 6.67
N GLU A 72 -2.98 18.87 5.54
CA GLU A 72 -3.91 19.89 5.02
C GLU A 72 -5.27 19.25 4.68
N ARG A 73 -5.25 18.09 4.00
CA ARG A 73 -6.46 17.32 3.71
C ARG A 73 -7.16 16.84 4.97
N LEU A 74 -6.41 16.33 5.95
CA LEU A 74 -6.98 15.90 7.23
C LEU A 74 -7.64 17.06 7.98
N TYR A 75 -7.02 18.24 7.97
CA TYR A 75 -7.58 19.45 8.55
C TYR A 75 -8.94 19.78 7.94
N ASN A 76 -9.03 19.84 6.61
CA ASN A 76 -10.27 20.16 5.90
C ASN A 76 -11.38 19.13 6.17
N ILE A 77 -11.03 17.84 6.26
CA ILE A 77 -11.97 16.79 6.65
C ILE A 77 -12.49 17.02 8.08
N LEU A 78 -11.61 17.23 9.05
CA LEU A 78 -12.00 17.43 10.46
C LEU A 78 -12.85 18.69 10.64
N TYR A 79 -12.46 19.78 9.98
CA TYR A 79 -13.21 21.02 9.97
C TYR A 79 -14.63 20.77 9.44
N SER A 80 -14.77 20.07 8.32
CA SER A 80 -16.07 19.81 7.68
C SER A 80 -16.97 18.88 8.51
N GLU A 81 -16.39 17.90 9.21
CA GLU A 81 -17.17 16.94 10.00
C GLU A 81 -17.74 17.52 11.31
N GLN A 82 -17.06 18.50 11.92
CA GLN A 82 -17.45 19.16 13.18
C GLN A 82 -17.85 18.20 14.31
N ARG A 83 -17.04 17.15 14.53
CA ARG A 83 -17.34 16.09 15.52
C ARG A 83 -16.62 16.25 16.84
N GLY A 84 -16.61 17.47 17.36
CA GLY A 84 -15.93 17.76 18.62
C GLY A 84 -14.39 17.66 18.53
N LEU A 85 -13.84 17.78 17.32
CA LEU A 85 -12.41 17.75 17.03
C LEU A 85 -12.04 19.04 16.30
N ILE A 86 -11.44 19.98 17.00
CA ILE A 86 -10.94 21.24 16.46
C ILE A 86 -9.58 20.97 15.82
N PRO A 87 -9.44 21.05 14.50
CA PRO A 87 -8.13 20.94 13.88
C PRO A 87 -7.35 22.25 14.09
N PHE A 88 -6.10 22.14 14.50
CA PHE A 88 -5.18 23.27 14.63
C PHE A 88 -3.93 22.98 13.82
N PHE A 89 -3.71 23.75 12.75
CA PHE A 89 -2.54 23.64 11.89
C PHE A 89 -1.55 24.76 12.19
N TYR A 90 -0.31 24.40 12.46
CA TYR A 90 0.78 25.35 12.63
C TYR A 90 2.02 24.81 11.95
N GLU A 91 2.59 25.59 11.04
CA GLU A 91 3.82 25.23 10.35
C GLU A 91 4.96 26.09 10.88
N PHE A 92 6.03 25.44 11.33
CA PHE A 92 7.25 26.15 11.66
C PHE A 92 7.90 26.67 10.38
N SER A 93 8.31 27.94 10.38
CA SER A 93 9.03 28.52 9.26
C SER A 93 10.52 28.61 9.56
N GLU A 94 11.29 28.73 8.48
CA GLU A 94 12.66 29.18 8.56
C GLU A 94 12.73 30.64 9.06
N GLY A 95 13.89 31.00 9.61
CA GLY A 95 14.16 32.33 10.16
C GLY A 95 14.05 32.39 11.68
N ARG A 96 15.10 32.94 12.32
CA ARG A 96 15.19 33.03 13.79
C ARG A 96 14.05 33.86 14.37
N ARG A 97 13.45 33.37 15.45
CA ARG A 97 12.42 34.04 16.24
C ARG A 97 12.69 33.84 17.72
N SER A 98 12.49 34.86 18.54
CA SER A 98 12.52 34.72 19.99
C SER A 98 11.33 33.89 20.50
N GLY A 99 11.47 33.26 21.68
CA GLY A 99 10.38 32.55 22.35
C GLY A 99 9.14 33.41 22.56
N LYS A 100 9.32 34.73 22.77
CA LYS A 100 8.22 35.70 22.89
C LYS A 100 7.50 35.94 21.55
N GLU A 101 8.24 36.06 20.44
CA GLU A 101 7.63 36.17 19.10
C GLU A 101 6.88 34.89 18.72
N PHE A 102 7.45 33.73 19.02
CA PHE A 102 6.79 32.44 18.84
C PHE A 102 5.49 32.35 19.64
N TYR A 103 5.51 32.74 20.91
CA TYR A 103 4.34 32.78 21.78
C TYR A 103 3.20 33.61 21.17
N ILE A 104 3.50 34.84 20.73
CA ILE A 104 2.49 35.73 20.13
C ILE A 104 1.92 35.13 18.85
N ASP A 105 2.77 34.67 17.93
CA ASP A 105 2.35 34.13 16.63
C ASP A 105 1.49 32.87 16.81
N PHE A 106 1.91 31.94 17.66
CA PHE A 106 1.19 30.69 17.87
C PHE A 106 -0.16 30.89 18.56
N ILE A 107 -0.25 31.74 19.60
CA ILE A 107 -1.53 32.05 20.29
C ILE A 107 -2.54 32.64 19.33
N ILE A 108 -2.12 33.64 18.56
CA ILE A 108 -2.99 34.32 17.61
C ILE A 108 -3.50 33.31 16.57
N ARG A 109 -2.61 32.50 16.00
CA ARG A 109 -3.01 31.49 15.00
C ARG A 109 -3.90 30.41 15.58
N PHE A 110 -3.66 29.98 16.82
CA PHE A 110 -4.50 29.01 17.52
C PHE A 110 -5.91 29.54 17.70
N TYR A 111 -6.09 30.68 18.36
CA TYR A 111 -7.42 31.20 18.64
C TYR A 111 -8.16 31.65 17.39
N MET A 112 -7.47 32.16 16.35
CA MET A 112 -8.12 32.43 15.07
C MET A 112 -8.69 31.16 14.43
N GLN A 113 -7.98 30.02 14.50
CA GLN A 113 -8.49 28.76 13.98
C GLN A 113 -9.65 28.21 14.82
N VAL A 114 -9.57 28.32 16.15
CA VAL A 114 -10.67 27.93 17.05
C VAL A 114 -11.92 28.77 16.77
N VAL A 115 -11.77 30.09 16.62
CA VAL A 115 -12.88 31.00 16.27
C VAL A 115 -13.45 30.64 14.90
N GLY A 116 -12.62 30.40 13.89
CA GLY A 116 -13.09 30.00 12.56
C GLY A 116 -13.79 28.63 12.55
N TYR A 117 -13.41 27.71 13.44
CA TYR A 117 -14.11 26.44 13.65
C TYR A 117 -15.52 26.65 14.21
N TYR A 118 -15.66 27.42 15.30
CA TYR A 118 -16.98 27.62 15.92
C TYR A 118 -17.91 28.53 15.11
N THR A 119 -17.36 29.56 14.45
CA THR A 119 -18.16 30.51 13.65
C THR A 119 -18.46 30.03 12.24
N ARG A 120 -17.80 28.94 11.79
CA ARG A 120 -17.82 28.47 10.39
C ARG A 120 -17.32 29.52 9.39
N ASP A 121 -16.50 30.46 9.84
CA ASP A 121 -15.90 31.47 8.99
C ASP A 121 -14.46 31.11 8.65
N ILE A 122 -14.29 30.53 7.46
CA ILE A 122 -12.98 30.13 6.91
C ILE A 122 -12.02 31.31 6.75
N THR A 123 -12.48 32.57 6.75
CA THR A 123 -11.58 33.73 6.61
C THR A 123 -10.68 33.88 7.81
N TRP A 124 -11.11 33.48 9.01
CA TRP A 124 -10.27 33.41 10.20
C TRP A 124 -9.15 32.39 10.02
N ILE A 125 -9.50 31.19 9.56
CA ILE A 125 -8.56 30.08 9.35
C ILE A 125 -7.56 30.45 8.25
N ARG A 126 -8.01 30.94 7.10
CA ARG A 126 -7.14 31.37 5.99
C ARG A 126 -6.17 32.47 6.40
N LYS A 127 -6.59 33.41 7.26
CA LYS A 127 -5.67 34.43 7.79
C LYS A 127 -4.67 33.81 8.78
N ALA A 128 -5.10 32.85 9.60
CA ALA A 128 -4.26 32.19 10.59
C ALA A 128 -3.17 31.30 9.99
N VAL A 129 -3.38 30.70 8.81
CA VAL A 129 -2.38 29.82 8.17
C VAL A 129 -1.46 30.55 7.18
N ARG A 130 -1.75 31.81 6.84
CA ARG A 130 -0.89 32.61 5.93
C ARG A 130 0.47 32.90 6.56
N ARG A 131 1.54 32.61 5.83
CA ARG A 131 2.94 32.81 6.28
C ARG A 131 3.40 34.27 6.21
N GLU A 132 2.96 34.99 5.18
CA GLU A 132 3.47 36.32 4.81
C GLU A 132 2.99 37.46 5.72
N LYS A 133 1.90 37.24 6.47
CA LYS A 133 1.35 38.26 7.36
C LYS A 133 1.73 37.97 8.80
N ARG A 134 2.62 38.80 9.37
CA ARG A 134 2.74 38.91 10.83
C ARG A 134 1.42 39.46 11.37
N ILE A 135 0.72 38.65 12.15
CA ILE A 135 -0.58 39.05 12.67
C ILE A 135 -0.37 40.05 13.82
N VAL A 136 -1.16 41.11 13.77
CA VAL A 136 -0.99 42.34 14.54
C VAL A 136 -1.62 42.13 15.92
N ASN A 137 -0.79 41.79 16.90
CA ASN A 137 -1.02 41.72 18.36
C ASN A 137 -2.30 41.02 18.90
N ILE A 138 -2.26 40.64 20.18
CA ILE A 138 -3.38 39.92 20.84
C ILE A 138 -4.59 40.86 21.08
N GLU A 139 -4.35 42.14 21.35
CA GLU A 139 -5.39 43.15 21.59
C GLU A 139 -6.35 43.28 20.39
N THR A 140 -5.81 43.38 19.17
CA THR A 140 -6.62 43.46 17.95
C THR A 140 -7.47 42.20 17.76
N LEU A 141 -6.98 41.04 18.18
CA LEU A 141 -7.72 39.78 18.11
C LEU A 141 -8.90 39.79 19.09
N LEU A 142 -8.69 40.22 20.33
CA LEU A 142 -9.74 40.39 21.33
C LEU A 142 -10.86 41.32 20.84
N GLU A 143 -10.52 42.50 20.34
CA GLU A 143 -11.48 43.49 19.81
C GLU A 143 -12.36 42.91 18.70
N LYS A 144 -11.80 42.05 17.85
CA LYS A 144 -12.53 41.42 16.74
C LYS A 144 -13.38 40.23 17.17
N ILE A 145 -13.00 39.52 18.24
CA ILE A 145 -13.76 38.38 18.77
C ILE A 145 -14.90 38.85 19.68
N ALA A 146 -14.69 39.93 20.44
CA ALA A 146 -15.65 40.48 21.39
C ALA A 146 -17.09 40.67 20.85
N PRO A 147 -17.34 41.16 19.61
CA PRO A 147 -18.70 41.32 19.09
C PRO A 147 -19.34 40.02 18.56
N LEU A 148 -18.59 38.93 18.42
CA LEU A 148 -19.10 37.68 17.85
C LEU A 148 -19.93 36.89 18.86
N SER A 149 -20.77 35.95 18.39
CA SER A 149 -21.53 35.03 19.22
C SER A 149 -21.30 33.60 18.74
N PHE A 150 -20.72 32.76 19.60
CA PHE A 150 -20.40 31.36 19.32
C PHE A 150 -20.04 30.63 20.63
N GLN A 151 -19.96 29.31 20.57
CA GLN A 151 -19.67 28.46 21.74
C GLN A 151 -18.27 28.74 22.32
N ASN A 152 -18.14 28.69 23.65
CA ASN A 152 -16.87 28.86 24.38
C ASN A 152 -16.19 30.23 24.16
N LYS A 153 -16.93 31.25 23.72
CA LYS A 153 -16.41 32.61 23.48
C LYS A 153 -15.77 33.20 24.74
N GLU A 154 -16.46 33.14 25.88
CA GLU A 154 -16.00 33.70 27.14
C GLU A 154 -14.67 33.07 27.57
N ILE A 155 -14.56 31.75 27.45
CA ILE A 155 -13.33 30.99 27.71
C ILE A 155 -12.18 31.45 26.80
N ILE A 156 -12.47 31.75 25.53
CA ILE A 156 -11.47 32.24 24.58
C ILE A 156 -11.03 33.67 24.91
N LEU A 157 -11.96 34.55 25.30
CA LEU A 157 -11.64 35.92 25.71
C LEU A 157 -10.81 35.94 26.99
N GLU A 158 -11.22 35.19 28.02
CA GLU A 158 -10.47 35.03 29.27
C GLU A 158 -9.06 34.48 29.00
N GLY A 159 -8.95 33.42 28.19
CA GLY A 159 -7.66 32.87 27.80
C GLY A 159 -6.78 33.88 27.08
N LEU A 160 -7.31 34.67 26.15
CA LEU A 160 -6.55 35.72 25.46
C LEU A 160 -6.10 36.83 26.42
N GLU A 161 -6.94 37.25 27.37
CA GLU A 161 -6.60 38.23 28.41
C GLU A 161 -5.47 37.74 29.32
N GLU A 162 -5.53 36.50 29.80
CA GLU A 162 -4.45 35.87 30.58
C GLU A 162 -3.12 35.85 29.80
N ASN A 163 -3.20 35.55 28.50
CA ASN A 163 -2.03 35.52 27.63
C ASN A 163 -1.45 36.92 27.41
N MET A 164 -2.27 37.98 27.40
CA MET A 164 -1.77 39.37 27.39
C MET A 164 -1.10 39.75 28.72
N ASP A 165 -1.67 39.34 29.85
CA ASP A 165 -1.08 39.61 31.15
C ASP A 165 0.29 38.96 31.32
N MET A 166 0.51 37.79 30.71
CA MET A 166 1.83 37.19 30.62
C MET A 166 2.81 38.05 29.79
N LEU A 167 2.38 38.67 28.69
CA LEU A 167 3.24 39.52 27.86
C LEU A 167 3.67 40.82 28.57
N LYS A 168 2.87 41.30 29.53
CA LYS A 168 3.19 42.45 30.39
C LYS A 168 4.27 42.15 31.42
N ARG A 169 4.51 40.86 31.72
CA ARG A 169 5.57 40.42 32.63
C ARG A 169 6.85 40.20 31.83
N GLU A 170 7.98 40.69 32.32
CA GLU A 170 9.27 40.21 31.83
C GLU A 170 9.51 38.80 32.37
N GLN A 171 9.74 37.86 31.45
CA GLN A 171 9.97 36.43 31.75
C GLN A 171 11.15 35.93 30.93
N PRO A 172 11.87 34.89 31.39
CA PRO A 172 12.81 34.17 30.55
C PRO A 172 12.14 33.69 29.24
N LEU A 173 12.88 33.70 28.13
CA LEU A 173 12.34 33.34 26.81
C LEU A 173 11.70 31.94 26.78
N TYR A 174 12.26 30.99 27.53
CA TYR A 174 11.73 29.64 27.62
C TYR A 174 10.36 29.55 28.31
N GLU A 175 10.04 30.46 29.25
CA GLU A 175 8.72 30.48 29.91
C GLU A 175 7.61 30.81 28.91
N TYR A 176 7.87 31.71 27.96
CA TYR A 176 6.95 31.94 26.83
C TYR A 176 6.77 30.66 26.01
N VAL A 177 7.83 29.91 25.72
CA VAL A 177 7.71 28.64 24.99
C VAL A 177 6.88 27.62 25.79
N LEU A 178 7.12 27.47 27.09
CA LEU A 178 6.35 26.57 27.96
C LEU A 178 4.86 26.92 28.00
N ALA A 179 4.54 28.21 28.15
CA ALA A 179 3.15 28.65 28.22
C ALA A 179 2.42 28.40 26.89
N VAL A 180 3.02 28.75 25.75
CA VAL A 180 2.31 28.68 24.47
C VAL A 180 2.01 27.25 24.03
N VAL A 181 2.92 26.31 24.25
CA VAL A 181 2.69 24.89 23.89
C VAL A 181 1.62 24.23 24.75
N ALA A 182 1.30 24.82 25.91
CA ALA A 182 0.24 24.39 26.79
C ALA A 182 -1.14 24.93 26.40
N VAL A 183 -1.23 26.00 25.62
CA VAL A 183 -2.50 26.68 25.29
C VAL A 183 -3.55 25.72 24.69
N PRO A 184 -3.25 24.88 23.67
CA PRO A 184 -4.25 23.97 23.12
C PRO A 184 -4.75 22.92 24.12
N HIS A 185 -3.88 22.44 25.01
CA HIS A 185 -4.25 21.52 26.08
C HIS A 185 -5.08 22.22 27.16
N GLY A 186 -4.68 23.42 27.58
CA GLY A 186 -5.41 24.25 28.53
C GLY A 186 -6.85 24.47 28.06
N PHE A 187 -7.02 24.96 26.83
CA PHE A 187 -8.34 25.16 26.23
C PHE A 187 -9.21 23.89 26.25
N ALA A 188 -8.66 22.75 25.82
CA ALA A 188 -9.40 21.48 25.76
C ALA A 188 -9.66 20.82 27.13
N THR A 189 -9.09 21.36 28.22
CA THR A 189 -9.30 20.88 29.59
C THR A 189 -10.12 21.85 30.45
N THR A 190 -10.38 23.06 29.95
CA THR A 190 -11.23 24.04 30.65
C THR A 190 -12.63 23.46 30.92
N PRO A 191 -13.16 23.60 32.15
CA PRO A 191 -14.52 23.17 32.46
C PRO A 191 -15.55 23.74 31.48
N GLY A 192 -16.41 22.88 30.94
CA GLY A 192 -17.43 23.26 29.94
C GLY A 192 -16.99 23.09 28.49
N VAL A 193 -15.69 22.92 28.21
CA VAL A 193 -15.21 22.59 26.86
C VAL A 193 -15.29 21.08 26.65
N GLU A 194 -16.19 20.65 25.76
CA GLU A 194 -16.31 19.23 25.37
C GLU A 194 -15.43 18.90 24.16
N ASP A 195 -15.07 19.89 23.35
CA ASP A 195 -14.25 19.73 22.16
C ASP A 195 -12.80 19.36 22.50
N LYS A 196 -12.16 18.62 21.60
CA LYS A 196 -10.75 18.22 21.68
C LYS A 196 -9.99 18.92 20.58
N VAL A 197 -8.71 19.18 20.78
CA VAL A 197 -7.86 19.81 19.77
C VAL A 197 -6.99 18.76 19.10
N VAL A 198 -6.92 18.79 17.77
CA VAL A 198 -5.97 17.97 17.00
C VAL A 198 -4.85 18.90 16.56
N GLN A 199 -3.70 18.85 17.24
CA GLN A 199 -2.57 19.73 16.94
C GLN A 199 -1.75 19.13 15.78
N MET A 200 -1.76 19.77 14.63
CA MET A 200 -1.00 19.41 13.43
C MET A 200 0.18 20.37 13.29
N LEU A 201 1.36 19.94 13.71
CA LEU A 201 2.56 20.77 13.68
C LEU A 201 3.48 20.34 12.55
N ASP A 202 3.57 21.17 11.52
CA ASP A 202 4.33 20.86 10.29
C ASP A 202 5.78 21.37 10.39
N GLU A 203 6.73 20.60 9.87
CA GLU A 203 8.18 20.84 9.88
C GLU A 203 8.76 21.08 11.30
N PHE A 204 8.47 20.15 12.22
CA PHE A 204 8.77 20.25 13.65
C PHE A 204 10.27 20.46 13.97
N GLN A 205 11.20 20.03 13.12
CA GLN A 205 12.64 20.27 13.31
C GLN A 205 12.97 21.76 13.45
N TYR A 206 12.21 22.63 12.76
CA TYR A 206 12.46 24.07 12.76
C TYR A 206 12.17 24.73 14.10
N MET A 207 11.41 24.08 14.98
CA MET A 207 11.26 24.51 16.37
C MET A 207 12.62 24.59 17.08
N ASN A 208 13.44 23.53 16.97
CA ASN A 208 14.74 23.50 17.62
C ASN A 208 15.82 24.26 16.86
N MET A 209 15.66 24.47 15.55
CA MET A 209 16.65 25.17 14.72
C MET A 209 16.50 26.69 14.78
N TYR A 210 15.28 27.21 14.94
CA TYR A 210 15.01 28.64 14.73
C TYR A 210 14.29 29.35 15.87
N ILE A 211 13.76 28.64 16.88
CA ILE A 211 13.17 29.31 18.06
C ILE A 211 14.25 29.50 19.13
N ASP A 212 14.57 30.75 19.43
CA ASP A 212 15.47 31.15 20.50
C ASP A 212 14.72 31.14 21.85
N ALA A 213 14.97 30.10 22.65
CA ALA A 213 14.44 29.96 24.00
C ALA A 213 15.42 30.45 25.09
N GLY A 214 16.42 31.25 24.73
CA GLY A 214 17.44 31.76 25.64
C GLY A 214 18.45 30.67 26.01
N VAL A 215 18.55 30.34 27.30
CA VAL A 215 19.55 29.37 27.79
C VAL A 215 19.20 27.93 27.39
N VAL A 216 17.94 27.65 27.05
CA VAL A 216 17.49 26.32 26.62
C VAL A 216 17.71 26.17 25.11
N ASP A 217 18.59 25.25 24.73
CA ASP A 217 18.96 24.99 23.34
C ASP A 217 17.96 24.10 22.58
N LYS A 218 17.02 23.47 23.30
CA LYS A 218 16.01 22.55 22.75
C LYS A 218 14.58 22.92 23.19
N PRO A 219 13.97 23.93 22.56
CA PRO A 219 12.60 24.36 22.82
C PRO A 219 11.56 23.23 22.78
N CYS A 220 11.76 22.17 22.00
CA CYS A 220 10.83 21.03 21.93
C CYS A 220 10.58 20.36 23.30
N MET A 221 11.50 20.50 24.27
CA MET A 221 11.35 20.03 25.64
C MET A 221 10.10 20.60 26.33
N ALA A 222 9.59 21.74 25.87
CA ALA A 222 8.37 22.33 26.39
C ALA A 222 7.13 21.40 26.20
N TYR A 223 7.17 20.49 25.22
CA TYR A 223 6.09 19.53 24.98
C TYR A 223 6.12 18.30 25.93
N MET A 224 7.03 18.21 26.90
CA MET A 224 7.15 17.04 27.78
C MET A 224 5.82 16.62 28.45
N SER A 225 5.02 17.58 28.92
CA SER A 225 3.72 17.29 29.54
C SER A 225 2.62 17.16 28.49
N THR A 226 2.57 18.11 27.55
CA THR A 226 1.45 18.24 26.60
C THR A 226 1.45 17.16 25.53
N ALA A 227 2.60 16.53 25.23
CA ALA A 227 2.67 15.40 24.31
C ALA A 227 1.93 14.15 24.80
N GLU A 228 1.64 14.02 26.09
CA GLU A 228 0.86 12.90 26.63
C GLU A 228 -0.65 13.16 26.60
N SER A 229 -1.05 14.40 26.29
CA SER A 229 -2.44 14.86 26.27
C SER A 229 -3.34 13.97 25.41
N LYS A 230 -4.47 13.56 26.00
CA LYS A 230 -5.52 12.78 25.32
C LYS A 230 -6.59 13.63 24.65
N VAL A 231 -6.64 14.90 25.01
CA VAL A 231 -7.63 15.88 24.55
C VAL A 231 -7.01 16.93 23.61
N ALA A 232 -5.69 16.99 23.56
CA ALA A 232 -4.93 17.84 22.65
C ALA A 232 -3.67 17.12 22.14
N PRO A 233 -3.75 15.90 21.57
CA PRO A 233 -2.57 15.19 21.10
C PRO A 233 -1.95 15.87 19.87
N LEU A 234 -0.67 15.57 19.63
CA LEU A 234 0.10 16.11 18.53
C LEU A 234 0.24 15.13 17.37
N LEU A 235 0.10 15.65 16.16
CA LEU A 235 0.59 15.08 14.92
C LEU A 235 1.72 16.01 14.44
N VAL A 236 2.96 15.57 14.61
CA VAL A 236 4.14 16.33 14.15
C VAL A 236 4.66 15.75 12.84
N THR A 237 5.09 16.58 11.90
CA THR A 237 5.84 16.14 10.73
C THR A 237 7.30 16.55 10.83
N GLY A 238 8.15 15.91 10.04
CA GLY A 238 9.52 16.39 9.86
C GLY A 238 10.18 15.80 8.63
N SER A 239 10.86 16.66 7.89
CA SER A 239 11.58 16.31 6.68
C SER A 239 13.02 15.86 6.92
N LEU A 240 13.64 16.28 8.03
CA LEU A 240 14.92 15.76 8.54
C LEU A 240 14.64 14.57 9.46
N ILE A 241 14.43 13.40 8.88
CA ILE A 241 13.85 12.22 9.54
C ILE A 241 14.68 11.85 10.77
N HIS A 242 15.98 11.67 10.60
CA HIS A 242 16.85 11.19 11.68
C HIS A 242 17.04 12.24 12.77
N ILE A 243 17.12 13.52 12.41
CA ILE A 243 17.22 14.62 13.39
C ILE A 243 15.97 14.65 14.27
N VAL A 244 14.78 14.65 13.66
CA VAL A 244 13.53 14.70 14.42
C VAL A 244 13.35 13.42 15.24
N ALA A 245 13.62 12.25 14.67
CA ALA A 245 13.53 10.98 15.41
C ALA A 245 14.45 10.95 16.63
N GLN A 246 15.69 11.44 16.50
CA GLN A 246 16.65 11.53 17.59
C GLN A 246 16.21 12.55 18.65
N GLU A 247 15.72 13.72 18.25
CA GLU A 247 15.23 14.74 19.17
C GLU A 247 14.00 14.25 19.95
N LEU A 248 13.04 13.60 19.29
CA LEU A 248 11.89 12.97 19.95
C LEU A 248 12.34 11.87 20.92
N ALA A 249 13.28 11.01 20.52
CA ALA A 249 13.77 9.93 21.37
C ALA A 249 14.53 10.44 22.61
N ARG A 250 15.31 11.52 22.45
CA ARG A 250 16.14 12.09 23.53
C ARG A 250 15.35 12.97 24.49
N TYR A 251 14.51 13.86 23.97
CA TYR A 251 13.85 14.90 24.77
C TYR A 251 12.39 14.60 25.08
N LEU A 252 11.73 13.75 24.28
CA LEU A 252 10.32 13.37 24.46
C LEU A 252 10.14 11.83 24.44
N PRO A 253 10.94 11.07 25.21
CA PRO A 253 10.98 9.61 25.11
C PRO A 253 9.60 9.02 25.41
N GLN A 254 9.21 8.02 24.61
CA GLN A 254 7.97 7.23 24.76
C GLN A 254 6.65 8.04 24.66
N ARG A 255 6.70 9.31 24.25
CA ARG A 255 5.51 10.18 24.13
C ARG A 255 4.90 10.20 22.72
N PHE A 256 5.69 9.86 21.72
CA PHE A 256 5.28 9.81 20.32
C PHE A 256 5.33 8.38 19.79
N ASN A 257 4.26 7.95 19.11
CA ASN A 257 4.37 6.82 18.21
C ASN A 257 4.95 7.32 16.87
N GLN A 258 6.16 6.87 16.54
CA GLN A 258 6.83 7.29 15.31
C GLN A 258 6.29 6.49 14.12
N ASN A 259 5.86 7.19 13.08
CA ASN A 259 5.41 6.60 11.81
C ASN A 259 6.24 7.19 10.69
N PHE A 260 6.83 6.32 9.87
CA PHE A 260 7.58 6.73 8.71
C PHE A 260 6.64 6.78 7.49
N VAL A 261 6.63 7.91 6.80
CA VAL A 261 5.84 8.12 5.59
C VAL A 261 6.66 7.61 4.40
N PRO A 262 6.23 6.51 3.74
CA PRO A 262 6.99 5.95 2.64
C PRO A 262 6.83 6.78 1.35
N LYS A 263 7.62 6.42 0.34
CA LYS A 263 7.29 6.75 -1.06
C LYS A 263 5.87 6.26 -1.41
N MET A 264 5.24 6.93 -2.37
CA MET A 264 3.91 6.54 -2.81
C MET A 264 3.95 5.13 -3.42
N ASN A 265 2.86 4.37 -3.30
CA ASN A 265 2.76 3.06 -3.94
C ASN A 265 2.95 3.23 -5.46
N HIS A 266 3.54 2.23 -6.11
CA HIS A 266 3.78 2.23 -7.56
C HIS A 266 2.50 2.49 -8.36
N GLU A 267 1.40 1.82 -8.03
CA GLU A 267 0.12 2.01 -8.72
C GLU A 267 -0.45 3.43 -8.52
N GLU A 268 -0.42 3.94 -7.29
CA GLU A 268 -0.83 5.32 -6.97
C GLU A 268 0.06 6.34 -7.72
N SER A 269 1.36 6.07 -7.83
CA SER A 269 2.35 6.94 -8.50
C SER A 269 2.13 6.99 -10.01
N ILE A 270 1.81 5.86 -10.64
CA ILE A 270 1.46 5.79 -12.07
C ILE A 270 0.20 6.62 -12.32
N VAL A 271 -0.84 6.44 -11.49
CA VAL A 271 -2.11 7.15 -11.65
C VAL A 271 -1.93 8.65 -11.43
N MET A 272 -1.17 9.04 -10.41
CA MET A 272 -0.77 10.43 -10.20
C MET A 272 -0.04 10.99 -11.43
N THR A 273 0.91 10.25 -11.99
CA THR A 273 1.68 10.68 -13.17
C THR A 273 0.79 10.89 -14.40
N LEU A 274 -0.16 9.98 -14.65
CA LEU A 274 -1.13 10.12 -15.74
C LEU A 274 -2.02 11.36 -15.54
N ASN A 275 -2.51 11.57 -14.32
CA ASN A 275 -3.36 12.71 -14.00
C ASN A 275 -2.62 14.05 -14.14
N TYR A 276 -1.43 14.18 -13.56
CA TYR A 276 -0.62 15.39 -13.71
C TYR A 276 -0.15 15.59 -15.16
N GLY A 277 0.12 14.50 -15.88
CA GLY A 277 0.36 14.52 -17.32
C GLY A 277 -0.77 15.21 -18.08
N GLN A 278 -2.02 14.84 -17.78
CA GLN A 278 -3.19 15.47 -18.39
C GLN A 278 -3.35 16.94 -17.98
N ILE A 279 -3.13 17.27 -16.70
CA ILE A 279 -3.23 18.64 -16.18
C ILE A 279 -2.26 19.59 -16.91
N TYR A 280 -1.01 19.14 -17.11
CA TYR A 280 0.02 19.94 -17.77
C TYR A 280 0.05 19.76 -19.31
N GLY A 281 -0.87 18.97 -19.86
CA GLY A 281 -1.03 18.82 -21.31
C GLY A 281 -0.03 17.87 -21.98
N HIS A 282 0.61 16.96 -21.23
CA HIS A 282 1.47 15.91 -21.76
C HIS A 282 0.67 14.73 -22.34
N ASN A 283 1.22 14.04 -23.34
CA ASN A 283 0.64 12.81 -23.88
C ASN A 283 1.33 11.58 -23.27
N ILE A 284 1.11 11.37 -21.98
CA ILE A 284 1.76 10.29 -21.22
C ILE A 284 0.98 8.98 -21.40
N THR A 285 1.63 7.97 -21.97
CA THR A 285 1.13 6.59 -21.99
C THR A 285 1.39 5.91 -20.65
N LEU A 286 0.75 4.75 -20.41
CA LEU A 286 0.99 3.95 -19.20
C LEU A 286 2.47 3.57 -19.03
N GLU A 287 3.17 3.28 -20.12
CA GLU A 287 4.58 2.90 -20.11
C GLU A 287 5.48 4.08 -19.74
N ILE A 288 5.20 5.27 -20.27
CA ILE A 288 5.90 6.52 -19.91
C ILE A 288 5.61 6.85 -18.44
N ALA A 289 4.37 6.72 -17.98
CA ALA A 289 4.00 6.96 -16.58
C ALA A 289 4.74 5.99 -15.64
N THR A 290 4.87 4.72 -16.04
CA THR A 290 5.62 3.71 -15.29
C THR A 290 7.10 4.07 -15.20
N TYR A 291 7.69 4.56 -16.29
CA TYR A 291 9.08 5.03 -16.31
C TYR A 291 9.30 6.27 -15.45
N ILE A 292 8.40 7.26 -15.52
CA ILE A 292 8.45 8.45 -14.66
C ILE A 292 8.35 8.06 -13.18
N ALA A 293 7.38 7.22 -12.82
CA ALA A 293 7.24 6.71 -11.46
C ALA A 293 8.49 5.93 -11.01
N TYR A 294 9.18 5.25 -11.93
CA TYR A 294 10.43 4.56 -11.67
C TYR A 294 11.59 5.53 -11.39
N ILE A 295 11.86 6.52 -12.25
CA ILE A 295 13.01 7.43 -12.10
C ILE A 295 12.84 8.42 -10.94
N THR A 296 11.60 8.75 -10.59
CA THR A 296 11.24 9.57 -9.42
C THR A 296 11.06 8.73 -8.16
N ASN A 297 11.15 7.41 -8.29
CA ASN A 297 10.89 6.42 -7.26
C ASN A 297 9.56 6.65 -6.49
N GLY A 298 8.51 7.03 -7.21
CA GLY A 298 7.18 7.29 -6.63
C GLY A 298 7.18 8.40 -5.57
N ILE A 299 8.12 9.34 -5.61
CA ILE A 299 8.09 10.52 -4.73
C ILE A 299 7.16 11.56 -5.38
N PRO A 300 6.00 11.87 -4.79
CA PRO A 300 4.97 12.71 -5.43
C PRO A 300 5.47 14.07 -5.90
N GLY A 301 6.22 14.80 -5.07
CA GLY A 301 6.74 16.10 -5.49
C GLY A 301 7.82 16.01 -6.56
N ARG A 302 8.54 14.88 -6.72
CA ARG A 302 9.46 14.68 -7.84
C ARG A 302 8.72 14.43 -9.15
N ILE A 303 7.60 13.69 -9.09
CA ILE A 303 6.71 13.51 -10.24
C ILE A 303 6.17 14.86 -10.69
N GLU A 304 5.69 15.66 -9.75
CA GLU A 304 5.16 16.99 -10.03
C GLU A 304 6.24 17.92 -10.60
N GLU A 305 7.42 18.02 -9.96
CA GLU A 305 8.56 18.79 -10.45
C GLU A 305 9.01 18.38 -11.86
N LEU A 306 8.98 17.08 -12.18
CA LEU A 306 9.36 16.61 -13.52
C LEU A 306 8.35 17.03 -14.60
N LEU A 307 7.06 17.03 -14.27
CA LEU A 307 5.97 17.32 -15.20
C LEU A 307 5.61 18.82 -15.26
N ASP A 308 5.93 19.61 -14.25
CA ASP A 308 5.61 21.03 -14.22
C ASP A 308 6.30 21.78 -15.37
N PRO A 309 5.53 22.45 -16.27
CA PRO A 309 6.07 23.06 -17.47
C PRO A 309 6.96 24.27 -17.15
N THR A 310 8.15 24.30 -17.73
CA THR A 310 9.08 25.44 -17.68
C THR A 310 9.57 25.80 -19.08
N VAL A 311 10.19 26.99 -19.24
CA VAL A 311 10.56 27.57 -20.55
C VAL A 311 11.37 26.61 -21.44
N ASP A 312 12.18 25.73 -20.84
CA ASP A 312 13.07 24.83 -21.57
C ASP A 312 12.66 23.35 -21.47
N LYS A 313 11.64 23.00 -20.68
CA LYS A 313 11.19 21.60 -20.55
C LYS A 313 10.36 21.17 -21.77
N PRO A 314 10.64 20.00 -22.35
CA PRO A 314 9.85 19.48 -23.46
C PRO A 314 8.46 19.05 -22.99
N GLN A 315 7.51 19.09 -23.90
CA GLN A 315 6.26 18.36 -23.72
C GLN A 315 6.55 16.86 -23.81
N ILE A 316 6.26 16.13 -22.74
CA ILE A 316 6.52 14.69 -22.66
C ILE A 316 5.55 13.91 -23.54
N ASN A 317 6.10 13.25 -24.57
CA ASN A 317 5.40 12.30 -25.45
C ASN A 317 6.15 10.96 -25.61
N THR A 318 7.44 10.95 -25.27
CA THR A 318 8.35 9.82 -25.43
C THR A 318 9.25 9.65 -24.19
N PHE A 319 9.97 8.53 -24.10
CA PHE A 319 10.99 8.34 -23.06
C PHE A 319 12.14 9.36 -23.15
N ASP A 320 12.53 9.75 -24.36
CA ASP A 320 13.59 10.74 -24.57
C ASP A 320 13.21 12.13 -24.02
N ASP A 321 11.92 12.50 -24.13
CA ASP A 321 11.41 13.75 -23.54
C ASP A 321 11.49 13.70 -22.01
N VAL A 322 11.20 12.54 -21.40
CA VAL A 322 11.32 12.32 -19.96
C VAL A 322 12.77 12.50 -19.50
N ASP A 323 13.71 11.88 -20.20
CA ASP A 323 15.13 11.98 -19.87
C ASP A 323 15.66 13.41 -20.05
N HIS A 324 15.19 14.13 -21.06
CA HIS A 324 15.51 15.55 -21.25
C HIS A 324 14.94 16.43 -20.14
N ALA A 325 13.68 16.22 -19.74
CA ALA A 325 13.08 16.94 -18.61
C ALA A 325 13.84 16.66 -17.31
N LEU A 326 14.22 15.40 -17.06
CA LEU A 326 15.02 15.02 -15.90
C LEU A 326 16.41 15.67 -15.92
N GLU A 327 17.07 15.72 -17.09
CA GLU A 327 18.37 16.37 -17.25
C GLU A 327 18.34 17.86 -16.87
N LEU A 328 17.26 18.57 -17.21
CA LEU A 328 17.04 19.96 -16.81
C LEU A 328 16.80 20.08 -15.30
N GLU A 329 15.94 19.22 -14.74
CA GLU A 329 15.58 19.24 -13.32
C GLU A 329 16.74 18.94 -12.36
N VAL A 330 17.65 18.06 -12.77
CA VAL A 330 18.86 17.74 -11.99
C VAL A 330 20.07 18.57 -12.43
N GLY A 331 19.89 19.47 -13.39
CA GLY A 331 20.87 20.39 -13.97
C GLY A 331 20.80 21.81 -13.38
N GLY A 332 21.52 22.75 -14.01
CA GLY A 332 21.95 24.03 -13.41
C GLY A 332 20.91 24.84 -12.63
N HIS A 333 19.66 24.92 -13.09
CA HIS A 333 18.58 25.69 -12.44
C HIS A 333 17.34 24.85 -12.10
N GLY A 334 17.43 23.52 -12.18
CA GLY A 334 16.30 22.65 -11.93
C GLY A 334 15.89 22.59 -10.46
N THR A 335 14.59 22.42 -10.20
CA THR A 335 14.03 22.43 -8.85
C THR A 335 14.45 21.19 -8.06
N ILE A 336 14.52 20.02 -8.71
CA ILE A 336 15.01 18.79 -8.08
C ILE A 336 16.45 18.98 -7.57
N LYS A 337 17.33 19.58 -8.38
CA LYS A 337 18.71 19.88 -7.96
C LYS A 337 18.75 20.81 -6.76
N GLN A 338 18.00 21.92 -6.80
CA GLN A 338 17.99 22.90 -5.71
C GLN A 338 17.55 22.27 -4.38
N ASP A 339 16.49 21.46 -4.39
CA ASP A 339 16.03 20.77 -3.18
C ASP A 339 17.08 19.79 -2.62
N TRP A 340 17.82 19.11 -3.49
CA TRP A 340 18.91 18.24 -3.06
C TRP A 340 20.13 19.00 -2.54
N ASP A 341 20.49 20.10 -3.20
CA ASP A 341 21.61 20.96 -2.80
C ASP A 341 21.40 21.55 -1.40
N GLU A 342 20.15 21.81 -0.99
CA GLU A 342 19.84 22.24 0.38
C GLU A 342 20.27 21.21 1.45
N TYR A 343 20.30 19.91 1.12
CA TYR A 343 20.83 18.86 2.01
C TYR A 343 22.32 18.60 1.79
N LEU A 344 22.73 18.54 0.53
CA LEU A 344 24.10 18.20 0.16
C LEU A 344 25.09 19.27 0.60
N ILE A 345 24.78 20.56 0.40
CA ILE A 345 25.72 21.64 0.71
C ILE A 345 26.06 21.64 2.20
N PRO A 346 25.10 21.69 3.16
CA PRO A 346 25.45 21.65 4.59
C PRO A 346 26.23 20.40 4.99
N ALA A 347 25.83 19.22 4.50
CA ALA A 347 26.49 17.96 4.83
C ALA A 347 27.93 17.90 4.29
N MET A 348 28.17 18.48 3.11
CA MET A 348 29.48 18.47 2.45
C MET A 348 30.39 19.60 2.95
N ASP A 349 29.84 20.76 3.30
CA ASP A 349 30.57 21.90 3.86
C ASP A 349 31.07 21.63 5.29
N GLU A 350 30.33 20.81 6.07
CA GLU A 350 30.71 20.45 7.44
C GLU A 350 32.06 19.70 7.50
N MET A 351 32.54 19.10 6.39
CA MET A 351 33.80 18.35 6.39
C MET A 351 34.69 18.43 5.12
N ASN A 352 34.27 19.08 4.03
CA ASN A 352 35.00 19.18 2.75
C ASN A 352 35.71 17.88 2.33
N ASP A 353 35.02 16.73 2.40
CA ASP A 353 35.63 15.42 2.16
C ASP A 353 35.22 14.82 0.81
N VAL A 354 36.21 14.59 -0.06
CA VAL A 354 36.04 13.92 -1.36
C VAL A 354 35.51 12.48 -1.20
N ASN A 355 35.83 11.81 -0.09
CA ASN A 355 35.36 10.44 0.16
C ASN A 355 33.86 10.38 0.43
N MET A 356 33.29 11.34 1.16
CA MET A 356 31.84 11.38 1.42
C MET A 356 31.03 11.45 0.12
N ARG A 357 31.47 12.27 -0.85
CA ARG A 357 30.82 12.38 -2.17
C ARG A 357 30.88 11.05 -2.93
N ARG A 358 32.05 10.41 -2.93
CA ARG A 358 32.25 9.09 -3.56
C ARG A 358 31.38 8.03 -2.89
N ILE A 359 31.30 8.04 -1.56
CA ILE A 359 30.48 7.09 -0.77
C ILE A 359 29.00 7.28 -1.09
N ALA A 360 28.50 8.51 -1.01
CA ALA A 360 27.10 8.82 -1.31
C ALA A 360 26.72 8.37 -2.72
N TYR A 361 27.56 8.69 -3.72
CA TYR A 361 27.33 8.25 -5.09
C TYR A 361 27.36 6.73 -5.23
N PHE A 362 28.37 6.06 -4.67
CA PHE A 362 28.51 4.60 -4.74
C PHE A 362 27.28 3.91 -4.17
N LEU A 363 26.84 4.33 -2.99
CA LEU A 363 25.67 3.75 -2.34
C LEU A 363 24.38 4.00 -3.14
N CYS A 364 24.19 5.18 -3.73
CA CYS A 364 23.04 5.47 -4.59
C CYS A 364 23.09 4.71 -5.93
N LYS A 365 24.28 4.44 -6.47
CA LYS A 365 24.46 3.64 -7.68
C LYS A 365 24.11 2.17 -7.43
N HIS A 366 24.38 1.68 -6.24
CA HIS A 366 24.08 0.31 -5.80
C HIS A 366 22.82 0.28 -4.94
N GLU A 367 21.77 0.98 -5.39
CA GLU A 367 20.46 0.99 -4.72
C GLU A 367 19.98 -0.43 -4.41
N GLY A 368 19.36 -0.62 -3.24
CA GLY A 368 18.91 -1.93 -2.75
C GLY A 368 20.02 -2.82 -2.17
N THR A 369 21.30 -2.42 -2.29
CA THR A 369 22.43 -3.10 -1.66
C THR A 369 22.88 -2.38 -0.40
N TRP A 370 23.23 -3.16 0.63
CA TRP A 370 23.60 -2.66 1.95
C TRP A 370 24.99 -3.17 2.34
N TYR A 371 25.85 -2.26 2.78
CA TYR A 371 27.25 -2.55 3.08
C TYR A 371 27.60 -2.26 4.53
N TYR A 372 28.29 -3.18 5.20
CA TYR A 372 29.01 -2.81 6.42
C TYR A 372 30.17 -1.85 6.09
N PRO A 373 30.59 -0.97 7.03
CA PRO A 373 31.69 -0.02 6.77
C PRO A 373 32.97 -0.67 6.21
N ARG A 374 33.32 -1.88 6.68
CA ARG A 374 34.49 -2.62 6.17
C ARG A 374 34.31 -3.08 4.72
N GLU A 375 33.12 -3.59 4.38
CA GLU A 375 32.79 -4.03 3.03
C GLU A 375 32.80 -2.84 2.07
N LEU A 376 32.24 -1.71 2.50
CA LEU A 376 32.24 -0.47 1.74
C LEU A 376 33.66 0.02 1.47
N ARG A 377 34.51 0.04 2.50
CA ARG A 377 35.94 0.39 2.37
C ARG A 377 36.65 -0.48 1.34
N THR A 378 36.40 -1.80 1.35
CA THR A 378 36.98 -2.74 0.40
C THR A 378 36.42 -2.56 -1.01
N ALA A 379 35.10 -2.46 -1.16
CA ALA A 379 34.42 -2.34 -2.45
C ALA A 379 34.83 -1.07 -3.22
N MET A 380 35.09 0.01 -2.48
CA MET A 380 35.48 1.31 -3.03
C MET A 380 36.99 1.56 -3.00
N SER A 381 37.78 0.63 -2.45
CA SER A 381 39.22 0.80 -2.21
C SER A 381 39.55 2.14 -1.51
N LEU A 382 38.82 2.46 -0.43
CA LEU A 382 38.99 3.73 0.28
C LEU A 382 40.21 3.70 1.21
N ASP A 383 41.09 4.68 1.05
CA ASP A 383 42.22 4.94 1.94
C ASP A 383 41.79 5.84 3.11
N ILE A 384 40.92 5.30 3.96
CA ILE A 384 40.35 5.99 5.13
C ILE A 384 40.39 5.07 6.35
N GLU A 385 40.67 5.63 7.53
CA GLU A 385 40.60 4.89 8.79
C GLU A 385 39.13 4.53 9.13
N ASP A 386 38.90 3.34 9.72
CA ASP A 386 37.56 2.84 10.06
C ASP A 386 36.78 3.83 10.95
N LYS A 387 37.46 4.48 11.91
CA LYS A 387 36.82 5.48 12.78
C LYS A 387 36.33 6.70 11.99
N LYS A 388 37.15 7.23 11.09
CA LYS A 388 36.78 8.37 10.25
C LYS A 388 35.67 8.01 9.27
N LEU A 389 35.72 6.82 8.66
CA LEU A 389 34.66 6.31 7.79
C LEU A 389 33.32 6.23 8.53
N ARG A 390 33.30 5.75 9.78
CA ARG A 390 32.06 5.71 10.58
C ARG A 390 31.52 7.10 10.87
N GLN A 391 32.37 8.07 11.18
CA GLN A 391 31.96 9.45 11.40
C GLN A 391 31.35 10.07 10.13
N GLU A 392 31.97 9.82 8.97
CA GLU A 392 31.45 10.27 7.67
C GLU A 392 30.09 9.62 7.34
N LEU A 393 29.95 8.31 7.58
CA LEU A 393 28.69 7.58 7.39
C LEU A 393 27.60 8.07 8.34
N GLU A 394 27.91 8.30 9.61
CA GLU A 394 26.99 8.87 10.60
C GLU A 394 26.51 10.26 10.18
N LEU A 395 27.38 11.09 9.60
CA LEU A 395 27.03 12.42 9.12
C LEU A 395 26.11 12.36 7.89
N LEU A 396 26.46 11.54 6.89
CA LEU A 396 25.62 11.31 5.71
C LEU A 396 24.24 10.77 6.09
N PHE A 397 24.19 9.87 7.07
CA PHE A 397 22.95 9.30 7.60
C PHE A 397 22.12 10.35 8.34
N LYS A 398 22.76 11.16 9.21
CA LYS A 398 22.11 12.24 9.96
C LYS A 398 21.41 13.26 9.05
N TYR A 399 21.98 13.55 7.88
CA TYR A 399 21.39 14.46 6.88
C TYR A 399 20.51 13.77 5.83
N ASP A 400 20.11 12.52 6.04
CA ASP A 400 19.21 11.78 5.15
C ASP A 400 19.75 11.62 3.70
N ILE A 401 21.08 11.57 3.52
CA ILE A 401 21.76 11.35 2.22
C ILE A 401 22.00 9.86 1.97
N ILE A 402 22.13 9.07 3.03
CA ILE A 402 22.22 7.60 3.00
C ILE A 402 21.26 7.01 4.05
N GLU A 403 21.00 5.71 3.93
CA GLU A 403 20.17 4.97 4.88
C GLU A 403 21.00 3.98 5.70
N MET A 404 20.47 3.55 6.85
CA MET A 404 21.10 2.54 7.71
C MET A 404 20.10 1.47 8.14
N ASP A 405 20.48 0.19 7.96
CA ASP A 405 19.76 -0.97 8.47
C ASP A 405 20.72 -2.00 9.05
N GLY A 406 20.48 -2.44 10.28
CA GLY A 406 21.30 -3.47 10.94
C GLY A 406 22.81 -3.16 11.01
N GLY A 407 23.19 -1.87 11.05
CA GLY A 407 24.59 -1.41 11.03
C GLY A 407 25.25 -1.43 9.64
N ARG A 408 24.47 -1.66 8.59
CA ARG A 408 24.86 -1.53 7.18
C ARG A 408 24.32 -0.23 6.62
N TYR A 409 24.99 0.30 5.62
CA TYR A 409 24.63 1.54 4.95
C TYR A 409 24.25 1.29 3.50
N GLY A 410 23.21 1.97 3.05
CA GLY A 410 22.66 1.86 1.70
C GLY A 410 22.39 3.23 1.09
N GLY A 411 22.23 3.27 -0.24
CA GLY A 411 21.82 4.48 -0.93
C GLY A 411 20.39 4.86 -0.57
N VAL A 412 20.10 6.16 -0.57
CA VAL A 412 18.71 6.63 -0.45
C VAL A 412 17.91 6.20 -1.66
N PHE A 413 16.68 5.77 -1.43
CA PHE A 413 15.80 5.27 -2.48
C PHE A 413 15.40 6.32 -3.55
N ASP A 414 15.56 7.62 -3.31
CA ASP A 414 15.26 8.65 -4.31
C ASP A 414 16.36 8.71 -5.39
N ARG A 415 16.09 8.05 -6.52
CA ARG A 415 16.97 7.92 -7.70
C ARG A 415 17.37 9.24 -8.33
N THR A 416 16.64 10.33 -8.06
CA THR A 416 17.04 11.66 -8.54
C THR A 416 18.31 12.15 -7.84
N LEU A 417 18.60 11.70 -6.61
CA LEU A 417 19.86 12.00 -5.91
C LEU A 417 21.06 11.50 -6.71
N LYS A 418 21.00 10.26 -7.23
CA LYS A 418 22.06 9.68 -8.04
C LYS A 418 22.41 10.61 -9.21
N LYS A 419 21.39 11.18 -9.89
CA LYS A 419 21.58 12.10 -11.01
C LYS A 419 22.13 13.46 -10.58
N VAL A 420 21.67 14.02 -9.47
CA VAL A 420 22.22 15.26 -8.92
C VAL A 420 23.69 15.08 -8.53
N LEU A 421 24.04 13.98 -7.85
CA LEU A 421 25.43 13.64 -7.52
C LEU A 421 26.29 13.47 -8.78
N MET A 422 25.76 12.85 -9.83
CA MET A 422 26.45 12.75 -11.12
C MET A 422 26.74 14.12 -11.73
N LYS A 423 25.77 15.04 -11.74
CA LYS A 423 25.95 16.39 -12.29
C LYS A 423 26.87 17.26 -11.43
N ASN A 424 26.70 17.23 -10.10
CA ASN A 424 27.51 18.03 -9.17
C ASN A 424 28.97 17.57 -9.10
N TYR A 425 29.23 16.28 -9.32
CA TYR A 425 30.56 15.68 -9.16
C TYR A 425 30.99 14.89 -10.39
N ALA A 426 30.70 15.42 -11.58
CA ALA A 426 31.03 14.81 -12.86
C ALA A 426 32.54 14.56 -13.03
N ASP A 427 33.37 15.40 -12.39
CA ASP A 427 34.82 15.27 -12.35
C ASP A 427 35.29 13.95 -11.70
N LEU A 428 34.55 13.42 -10.72
CA LEU A 428 34.89 12.16 -10.05
C LEU A 428 34.80 10.93 -10.98
N PHE A 429 34.16 11.05 -12.14
CA PHE A 429 33.98 9.96 -13.10
C PHE A 429 35.16 9.78 -14.04
N ASN A 430 36.05 10.78 -14.16
CA ASN A 430 37.18 10.77 -15.09
C ASN A 430 36.79 10.38 -16.54
N LEU A 431 35.58 10.75 -16.97
CA LEU A 431 35.09 10.53 -18.33
C LEU A 431 35.21 11.81 -19.17
N PRO A 432 35.54 11.71 -20.47
CA PRO A 432 35.34 12.83 -21.40
C PRO A 432 33.88 13.29 -21.40
N SER A 433 33.64 14.60 -21.56
CA SER A 433 32.30 15.18 -21.47
C SER A 433 31.26 14.50 -22.37
N GLU A 434 31.63 14.13 -23.60
CA GLU A 434 30.76 13.42 -24.53
C GLU A 434 30.37 12.03 -24.01
N ALA A 435 31.32 11.27 -23.47
CA ALA A 435 31.09 9.94 -22.91
C ALA A 435 30.25 10.02 -21.61
N PHE A 436 30.48 11.05 -20.79
CA PHE A 436 29.69 11.29 -19.59
C PHE A 436 28.22 11.60 -19.95
N ASN A 437 27.97 12.41 -20.98
CA ASN A 437 26.61 12.73 -21.42
C ASN A 437 25.85 11.49 -21.88
N VAL A 438 26.51 10.59 -22.64
CA VAL A 438 25.91 9.31 -23.06
C VAL A 438 25.63 8.41 -21.86
N TYR A 439 26.58 8.30 -20.92
CA TYR A 439 26.40 7.52 -19.70
C TYR A 439 25.24 8.05 -18.84
N PHE A 440 25.18 9.38 -18.64
CA PHE A 440 24.14 10.04 -17.86
C PHE A 440 22.74 9.76 -18.39
N LYS A 441 22.55 9.86 -19.71
CA LYS A 441 21.26 9.61 -20.40
C LYS A 441 20.84 8.14 -20.29
N ASN A 442 21.74 7.23 -20.65
CA ASN A 442 21.39 5.81 -20.75
C ASN A 442 21.20 5.11 -19.39
N ASP A 443 21.79 5.65 -18.31
CA ASP A 443 21.83 5.01 -17.00
C ASP A 443 20.43 4.77 -16.40
N SER A 444 19.48 5.70 -16.54
CA SER A 444 18.12 5.52 -16.00
C SER A 444 17.34 4.44 -16.75
N MET A 445 17.38 4.49 -18.09
CA MET A 445 16.66 3.58 -18.96
C MET A 445 17.23 2.16 -18.86
N LEU A 446 18.55 2.02 -18.78
CA LEU A 446 19.19 0.71 -18.64
C LEU A 446 18.80 0.04 -17.32
N ASP A 447 18.83 0.77 -16.21
CA ASP A 447 18.42 0.25 -14.91
C ASP A 447 16.92 -0.12 -14.93
N TYR A 448 16.08 0.75 -15.50
CA TYR A 448 14.64 0.49 -15.68
C TYR A 448 14.36 -0.78 -16.46
N LEU A 449 14.99 -0.95 -17.63
CA LEU A 449 14.76 -2.12 -18.49
C LEU A 449 15.25 -3.42 -17.85
N LYS A 450 16.35 -3.37 -17.08
CA LYS A 450 16.83 -4.53 -16.31
C LYS A 450 15.84 -4.94 -15.24
N GLU A 451 15.41 -4.01 -14.40
CA GLU A 451 14.42 -4.30 -13.34
C GLU A 451 13.09 -4.76 -13.94
N ARG A 452 12.65 -4.14 -15.04
CA ARG A 452 11.44 -4.55 -15.76
C ARG A 452 11.55 -5.96 -16.34
N ALA A 453 12.70 -6.31 -16.92
CA ALA A 453 12.95 -7.66 -17.44
C ALA A 453 12.91 -8.69 -16.30
N GLU A 454 13.57 -8.41 -15.17
CA GLU A 454 13.56 -9.28 -14.00
C GLU A 454 12.14 -9.47 -13.43
N GLN A 455 11.37 -8.38 -13.29
CA GLN A 455 9.96 -8.45 -12.86
C GLN A 455 9.09 -9.29 -13.80
N LEU A 456 9.29 -9.16 -15.11
CA LEU A 456 8.57 -9.98 -16.09
C LEU A 456 8.98 -11.45 -16.01
N GLU A 457 10.25 -11.76 -15.77
CA GLU A 457 10.72 -13.12 -15.54
C GLU A 457 10.09 -13.76 -14.29
N ILE A 458 10.01 -13.00 -13.19
CA ILE A 458 9.31 -13.41 -11.96
C ILE A 458 7.83 -13.66 -12.25
N GLY A 459 7.15 -12.73 -12.93
CA GLY A 459 5.73 -12.88 -13.27
C GLY A 459 5.47 -14.10 -14.17
N LEU A 460 6.37 -14.42 -15.10
CA LEU A 460 6.31 -15.64 -15.91
C LEU A 460 6.50 -16.91 -15.05
N ALA A 461 7.38 -16.86 -14.05
CA ALA A 461 7.58 -17.97 -13.13
C ALA A 461 6.33 -18.21 -12.26
N GLU A 462 5.72 -17.15 -11.73
CA GLU A 462 4.47 -17.23 -10.95
C GLU A 462 3.30 -17.73 -11.79
N MET A 463 3.13 -17.22 -13.02
CA MET A 463 2.12 -17.68 -13.96
C MET A 463 2.25 -19.20 -14.21
N ARG A 464 3.48 -19.69 -14.40
CA ARG A 464 3.75 -21.12 -14.59
C ARG A 464 3.35 -21.93 -13.35
N ASP A 465 3.56 -21.43 -12.13
CA ASP A 465 3.14 -22.10 -10.90
C ASP A 465 1.61 -22.15 -10.76
N ILE A 466 0.92 -21.04 -11.04
CA ILE A 466 -0.55 -20.98 -11.04
C ILE A 466 -1.14 -21.95 -12.08
N GLN A 467 -0.55 -22.02 -13.28
CA GLN A 467 -1.00 -22.97 -14.32
C GLN A 467 -0.84 -24.44 -13.89
N LYS A 468 0.24 -24.78 -13.19
CA LYS A 468 0.43 -26.13 -12.60
C LYS A 468 -0.66 -26.44 -11.58
N LYS A 469 -0.92 -25.51 -10.65
CA LYS A 469 -1.99 -25.64 -9.64
C LYS A 469 -3.37 -25.79 -10.29
N LEU A 470 -3.68 -24.97 -11.28
CA LEU A 470 -4.94 -25.04 -12.03
C LEU A 470 -5.11 -26.39 -12.74
N THR A 471 -4.05 -26.90 -13.35
CA THR A 471 -4.08 -28.20 -14.05
C THR A 471 -4.35 -29.34 -13.08
N LYS A 472 -3.68 -29.34 -11.91
CA LYS A 472 -3.93 -30.33 -10.85
C LYS A 472 -5.37 -30.28 -10.36
N LEU A 473 -5.88 -29.09 -10.02
CA LEU A 473 -7.26 -28.90 -9.55
C LEU A 473 -8.30 -29.31 -10.60
N ARG A 474 -8.05 -29.03 -11.89
CA ARG A 474 -8.91 -29.51 -12.98
C ARG A 474 -8.93 -31.04 -13.08
N GLY A 475 -7.77 -31.69 -12.91
CA GLY A 475 -7.67 -33.15 -12.88
C GLY A 475 -8.45 -33.76 -11.72
N GLU A 476 -8.26 -33.25 -10.50
CA GLU A 476 -8.99 -33.69 -9.31
C GLU A 476 -10.50 -33.48 -9.46
N HIS A 477 -10.93 -32.32 -9.97
CA HIS A 477 -12.33 -32.02 -10.22
C HIS A 477 -12.95 -32.96 -11.27
N ASN A 478 -12.22 -33.25 -12.35
CA ASN A 478 -12.69 -34.19 -13.38
C ASN A 478 -12.80 -35.63 -12.85
N ASN A 479 -11.87 -36.07 -12.00
CA ASN A 479 -11.96 -37.40 -11.35
C ASN A 479 -13.17 -37.49 -10.42
N LEU A 480 -13.38 -36.48 -9.56
CA LEU A 480 -14.55 -36.41 -8.67
C LEU A 480 -15.86 -36.38 -9.45
N LYS A 481 -15.89 -35.62 -10.55
CA LYS A 481 -17.01 -35.59 -11.48
C LYS A 481 -17.25 -36.99 -12.05
N GLY A 482 -16.21 -37.66 -12.56
CA GLY A 482 -16.26 -39.04 -13.05
C GLY A 482 -16.89 -40.00 -12.04
N HIS A 483 -16.37 -40.05 -10.83
CA HIS A 483 -16.88 -40.93 -9.76
C HIS A 483 -18.32 -40.61 -9.35
N TYR A 484 -18.68 -39.33 -9.27
CA TYR A 484 -20.07 -38.95 -8.97
C TYR A 484 -21.03 -39.39 -10.08
N TYR A 485 -20.65 -39.18 -11.35
CA TYR A 485 -21.47 -39.60 -12.49
C TYR A 485 -21.58 -41.12 -12.62
N GLU A 486 -20.49 -41.85 -12.43
CA GLU A 486 -20.47 -43.31 -12.45
C GLU A 486 -21.41 -43.88 -11.37
N ARG A 487 -21.34 -43.35 -10.14
CA ARG A 487 -22.21 -43.77 -9.04
C ARG A 487 -23.69 -43.47 -9.29
N GLU A 488 -24.03 -42.27 -9.78
CA GLU A 488 -25.42 -41.90 -10.10
C GLU A 488 -25.99 -42.74 -11.25
N VAL A 489 -25.20 -43.02 -12.29
CA VAL A 489 -25.62 -43.84 -13.43
C VAL A 489 -25.82 -45.30 -13.01
N LEU A 490 -24.87 -45.87 -12.26
CA LEU A 490 -24.97 -47.25 -11.78
C LEU A 490 -26.19 -47.44 -10.85
N LEU A 491 -26.46 -46.49 -9.95
CA LEU A 491 -27.63 -46.55 -9.07
C LEU A 491 -28.97 -46.47 -9.83
N ARG A 492 -29.07 -45.62 -10.87
CA ARG A 492 -30.25 -45.57 -11.74
C ARG A 492 -30.42 -46.86 -12.55
N LEU A 493 -29.33 -47.38 -13.09
CA LEU A 493 -29.34 -48.64 -13.85
C LEU A 493 -29.77 -49.82 -12.99
N ILE A 494 -29.30 -49.92 -11.75
CA ILE A 494 -29.79 -50.92 -10.79
C ILE A 494 -31.31 -50.81 -10.64
N LYS A 495 -31.82 -49.58 -10.48
CA LYS A 495 -33.25 -49.34 -10.35
C LYS A 495 -34.02 -49.77 -11.61
N ASP A 496 -33.53 -49.44 -12.81
CA ASP A 496 -34.15 -49.85 -14.07
C ASP A 496 -34.12 -51.38 -14.29
N ILE A 497 -33.03 -52.04 -13.90
CA ILE A 497 -32.91 -53.51 -13.95
C ILE A 497 -33.95 -54.15 -13.04
N ILE A 498 -34.15 -53.57 -11.85
CA ILE A 498 -35.12 -54.02 -10.85
C ILE A 498 -36.57 -53.73 -11.29
N ASP A 499 -36.85 -52.54 -11.82
CA ASP A 499 -38.21 -52.05 -12.10
C ASP A 499 -38.75 -52.56 -13.45
N SER A 500 -37.92 -53.13 -14.32
CA SER A 500 -38.37 -53.56 -15.64
C SER A 500 -38.97 -54.98 -15.65
N ASP A 501 -40.27 -55.07 -15.96
CA ASP A 501 -40.94 -56.33 -16.27
C ASP A 501 -40.29 -56.99 -17.50
N GLY A 502 -39.59 -58.10 -17.28
CA GLY A 502 -39.03 -58.98 -18.32
C GLY A 502 -37.51 -58.87 -18.52
N GLY A 503 -36.83 -60.02 -18.44
CA GLY A 503 -35.41 -60.19 -18.76
C GLY A 503 -34.53 -60.68 -17.60
N LEU A 504 -33.95 -59.76 -16.82
CA LEU A 504 -32.93 -60.11 -15.80
C LEU A 504 -33.52 -60.56 -14.47
N VAL A 505 -34.60 -59.93 -14.01
CA VAL A 505 -35.26 -60.22 -12.72
C VAL A 505 -36.57 -61.00 -12.88
N GLU A 506 -36.87 -61.48 -14.08
CA GLU A 506 -38.12 -62.19 -14.38
C GLU A 506 -38.25 -63.46 -13.52
N GLY A 507 -39.36 -63.55 -12.77
CA GLY A 507 -39.65 -64.62 -11.83
C GLY A 507 -39.04 -64.48 -10.43
N ILE A 508 -38.37 -63.36 -10.11
CA ILE A 508 -37.64 -63.18 -8.86
C ILE A 508 -38.23 -62.02 -8.03
N SER A 509 -38.36 -62.21 -6.72
CA SER A 509 -38.82 -61.14 -5.82
C SER A 509 -37.73 -60.08 -5.63
N VAL A 510 -38.04 -58.83 -6.01
CA VAL A 510 -37.15 -57.67 -5.96
C VAL A 510 -36.58 -57.38 -4.57
N THR A 511 -37.29 -57.76 -3.50
CA THR A 511 -36.84 -57.54 -2.11
C THR A 511 -35.79 -58.54 -1.61
N ALA A 512 -35.35 -59.48 -2.45
CA ALA A 512 -34.47 -60.59 -2.06
C ALA A 512 -33.01 -60.44 -2.51
N PHE A 513 -32.59 -59.27 -3.03
CA PHE A 513 -31.22 -59.07 -3.55
C PHE A 513 -30.32 -58.29 -2.59
N THR A 514 -29.08 -58.77 -2.41
CA THR A 514 -27.96 -57.97 -1.92
C THR A 514 -27.17 -57.45 -3.12
N TYR A 515 -26.86 -56.15 -3.17
CA TYR A 515 -26.10 -55.57 -4.27
C TYR A 515 -24.67 -55.21 -3.86
N MET A 516 -23.73 -55.46 -4.76
CA MET A 516 -22.36 -55.01 -4.68
C MET A 516 -22.04 -54.21 -5.95
N LEU A 517 -21.63 -52.96 -5.76
CA LEU A 517 -21.08 -52.13 -6.82
C LEU A 517 -19.57 -52.35 -6.88
N ASN A 518 -19.03 -52.43 -8.10
CA ASN A 518 -17.58 -52.47 -8.34
C ASN A 518 -16.93 -53.66 -7.60
N TYR A 519 -17.41 -54.88 -7.89
CA TYR A 519 -16.91 -56.09 -7.25
C TYR A 519 -15.52 -56.43 -7.81
N HIS A 520 -14.49 -56.28 -6.98
CA HIS A 520 -13.11 -56.59 -7.34
C HIS A 520 -12.79 -58.06 -7.06
N MET A 521 -12.39 -58.78 -8.11
CA MET A 521 -11.88 -60.14 -8.02
C MET A 521 -10.40 -60.15 -7.58
N GLU A 522 -9.94 -61.26 -6.99
CA GLU A 522 -8.53 -61.43 -6.58
C GLU A 522 -7.53 -61.29 -7.75
N THR A 523 -7.99 -61.51 -8.99
CA THR A 523 -7.21 -61.33 -10.22
C THR A 523 -7.00 -59.86 -10.61
N GLY A 524 -7.61 -58.91 -9.89
CA GLY A 524 -7.60 -57.48 -10.21
C GLY A 524 -8.66 -57.05 -11.23
N GLU A 525 -9.49 -57.98 -11.70
CA GLU A 525 -10.63 -57.71 -12.58
C GLU A 525 -11.83 -57.22 -11.77
N GLU A 526 -12.70 -56.42 -12.39
CA GLU A 526 -13.87 -55.81 -11.74
C GLU A 526 -15.15 -56.16 -12.49
N ILE A 527 -16.24 -56.40 -11.75
CA ILE A 527 -17.60 -56.47 -12.29
C ILE A 527 -18.40 -55.29 -11.72
N ASP A 528 -18.98 -54.47 -12.62
CA ASP A 528 -19.58 -53.18 -12.24
C ASP A 528 -20.75 -53.33 -11.27
N ILE A 529 -21.61 -54.36 -11.46
CA ILE A 529 -22.71 -54.68 -10.54
C ILE A 529 -22.83 -56.19 -10.38
N VAL A 530 -22.91 -56.65 -9.13
CA VAL A 530 -23.31 -58.01 -8.75
C VAL A 530 -24.54 -57.92 -7.86
N LEU A 531 -25.65 -58.54 -8.28
CA LEU A 531 -26.87 -58.69 -7.50
C LEU A 531 -27.03 -60.16 -7.12
N GLU A 532 -26.96 -60.46 -5.83
CA GLU A 532 -27.09 -61.81 -5.31
C GLU A 532 -28.46 -62.01 -4.66
N GLY A 533 -29.26 -62.92 -5.22
CA GLY A 533 -30.53 -63.39 -4.64
C GLY A 533 -30.41 -64.80 -4.06
N GLU A 534 -31.50 -65.33 -3.52
CA GLU A 534 -31.51 -66.70 -2.94
C GLU A 534 -31.23 -67.79 -3.97
N GLN A 535 -31.79 -67.67 -5.18
CA GLN A 535 -31.72 -68.72 -6.23
C GLN A 535 -31.00 -68.26 -7.51
N VAL A 536 -30.60 -66.99 -7.59
CA VAL A 536 -30.08 -66.36 -8.80
C VAL A 536 -28.99 -65.35 -8.45
N VAL A 537 -27.98 -65.23 -9.30
CA VAL A 537 -27.01 -64.15 -9.27
C VAL A 537 -27.02 -63.43 -10.62
N ILE A 538 -27.10 -62.11 -10.57
CA ILE A 538 -27.08 -61.26 -11.74
C ILE A 538 -25.76 -60.49 -11.75
N MET A 539 -25.00 -60.60 -12.83
CA MET A 539 -23.76 -59.86 -13.02
C MET A 539 -23.91 -58.95 -14.22
N VAL A 540 -23.44 -57.71 -14.07
CA VAL A 540 -23.70 -56.67 -15.07
C VAL A 540 -22.45 -55.86 -15.34
N GLU A 541 -22.19 -55.63 -16.63
CA GLU A 541 -21.22 -54.65 -17.12
C GLU A 541 -21.94 -53.42 -17.67
N CYS A 542 -21.44 -52.23 -17.37
CA CYS A 542 -21.98 -50.95 -17.79
C CYS A 542 -20.94 -50.17 -18.60
N LYS A 543 -21.38 -49.55 -19.70
CA LYS A 543 -20.55 -48.66 -20.52
C LYS A 543 -21.20 -47.29 -20.74
N ASN A 544 -20.39 -46.25 -20.72
CA ASN A 544 -20.82 -44.85 -20.85
C ASN A 544 -20.07 -44.15 -21.98
N TYR A 545 -19.96 -44.80 -23.14
CA TYR A 545 -19.43 -44.16 -24.34
C TYR A 545 -20.51 -43.26 -24.96
N ILE A 546 -20.16 -42.00 -25.19
CA ILE A 546 -21.01 -41.07 -25.95
C ILE A 546 -21.29 -41.62 -27.35
N PRO A 547 -22.37 -41.19 -28.04
CA PRO A 547 -22.81 -41.75 -29.32
C PRO A 547 -21.70 -41.91 -30.38
N ASP A 548 -20.77 -40.94 -30.44
CA ASP A 548 -19.65 -40.93 -31.39
C ASP A 548 -18.54 -41.97 -31.08
N ASN A 549 -18.64 -42.70 -29.97
CA ASN A 549 -17.67 -43.71 -29.54
C ASN A 549 -18.32 -45.06 -29.21
N LEU A 550 -19.54 -45.32 -29.69
CA LEU A 550 -20.22 -46.60 -29.45
C LEU A 550 -19.51 -47.79 -30.12
N ASP A 551 -18.75 -47.53 -31.19
CA ASP A 551 -17.87 -48.48 -31.87
C ASP A 551 -16.78 -49.07 -30.96
N ARG A 552 -16.48 -48.42 -29.83
CA ARG A 552 -15.52 -48.91 -28.83
C ARG A 552 -16.04 -50.09 -28.02
N ILE A 553 -17.35 -50.34 -28.02
CA ILE A 553 -17.91 -51.54 -27.42
C ILE A 553 -17.67 -52.68 -28.41
N SER A 554 -16.61 -53.46 -28.17
CA SER A 554 -16.17 -54.56 -29.04
C SER A 554 -16.65 -55.92 -28.57
N THR A 555 -16.68 -56.92 -29.46
CA THR A 555 -17.03 -58.30 -29.08
C THR A 555 -16.06 -58.85 -28.05
N THR A 556 -14.77 -58.53 -28.17
CA THR A 556 -13.74 -58.89 -27.18
C THR A 556 -14.05 -58.35 -25.78
N MET A 557 -14.65 -57.16 -25.68
CA MET A 557 -15.06 -56.59 -24.40
C MET A 557 -16.19 -57.40 -23.75
N VAL A 558 -17.14 -57.87 -24.57
CA VAL A 558 -18.24 -58.73 -24.12
C VAL A 558 -17.72 -60.11 -23.73
N ASP A 559 -16.84 -60.71 -24.52
CA ASP A 559 -16.24 -62.03 -24.24
C ASP A 559 -15.46 -62.00 -22.92
N ASN A 560 -14.62 -60.98 -22.72
CA ASN A 560 -13.91 -60.77 -21.45
C ASN A 560 -14.87 -60.64 -20.27
N PHE A 561 -16.03 -60.00 -20.46
CA PHE A 561 -17.06 -59.91 -19.44
C PHE A 561 -17.69 -61.26 -19.12
N ILE A 562 -18.06 -62.04 -20.13
CA ILE A 562 -18.59 -63.40 -19.96
C ILE A 562 -17.57 -64.26 -19.20
N ASP A 563 -16.30 -64.20 -19.59
CA ASP A 563 -15.24 -65.00 -18.98
C ASP A 563 -14.99 -64.63 -17.51
N LYS A 564 -14.96 -63.33 -17.17
CA LYS A 564 -14.80 -62.91 -15.76
C LYS A 564 -16.04 -63.24 -14.93
N ALA A 565 -17.24 -63.03 -15.47
CA ALA A 565 -18.49 -63.36 -14.78
C ALA A 565 -18.64 -64.87 -14.54
N THR A 566 -18.29 -65.70 -15.52
CA THR A 566 -18.32 -67.17 -15.40
C THR A 566 -17.34 -67.67 -14.34
N ARG A 567 -16.12 -67.09 -14.29
CA ARG A 567 -15.14 -67.43 -13.24
C ARG A 567 -15.63 -67.03 -11.84
N LEU A 568 -16.21 -65.85 -11.70
CA LEU A 568 -16.78 -65.42 -10.42
C LEU A 568 -17.94 -66.33 -10.00
N TYR A 569 -18.82 -66.65 -10.94
CA TYR A 569 -19.95 -67.56 -10.73
C TYR A 569 -19.51 -68.94 -10.25
N GLN A 570 -18.54 -69.57 -10.94
CA GLN A 570 -18.04 -70.90 -10.58
C GLN A 570 -17.37 -70.94 -9.20
N SER A 571 -16.78 -69.82 -8.76
CA SER A 571 -16.07 -69.76 -7.48
C SER A 571 -16.96 -69.44 -6.29
N HIS A 572 -18.02 -68.64 -6.47
CA HIS A 572 -18.79 -68.08 -5.35
C HIS A 572 -20.30 -68.36 -5.41
N PHE A 573 -20.86 -68.73 -6.56
CA PHE A 573 -22.32 -68.78 -6.77
C PHE A 573 -22.79 -70.01 -7.56
N ALA A 574 -22.00 -71.09 -7.60
CA ALA A 574 -22.23 -72.25 -8.47
C ALA A 574 -23.55 -73.01 -8.20
N ASP A 575 -24.20 -72.73 -7.06
CA ASP A 575 -25.49 -73.26 -6.64
C ASP A 575 -26.69 -72.44 -7.12
N LYS A 576 -26.47 -71.29 -7.78
CA LYS A 576 -27.50 -70.33 -8.20
C LYS A 576 -27.63 -70.28 -9.72
N GLU A 577 -28.71 -69.72 -10.25
CA GLU A 577 -28.80 -69.42 -11.68
C GLU A 577 -27.98 -68.15 -12.01
N LEU A 578 -27.10 -68.19 -13.03
CA LEU A 578 -26.38 -67.01 -13.51
C LEU A 578 -27.17 -66.28 -14.59
N ARG A 579 -27.39 -64.98 -14.42
CA ARG A 579 -27.92 -64.08 -15.46
C ARG A 579 -26.94 -62.95 -15.73
N LEU A 580 -26.70 -62.66 -17.00
CA LEU A 580 -25.75 -61.65 -17.44
C LEU A 580 -26.45 -60.45 -18.07
N GLY A 581 -26.07 -59.25 -17.62
CA GLY A 581 -26.49 -57.99 -18.19
C GLY A 581 -25.31 -57.23 -18.80
N PHE A 582 -25.54 -56.54 -19.92
CA PHE A 582 -24.57 -55.61 -20.48
C PHE A 582 -25.32 -54.35 -20.92
N PHE A 583 -25.06 -53.22 -20.26
CA PHE A 583 -25.79 -51.98 -20.49
C PHE A 583 -24.89 -50.88 -21.04
N SER A 584 -25.48 -50.05 -21.90
CA SER A 584 -24.82 -48.85 -22.41
C SER A 584 -25.77 -47.66 -22.31
N ARG A 585 -25.28 -46.53 -21.81
CA ARG A 585 -26.10 -45.33 -21.64
C ARG A 585 -26.68 -44.81 -22.95
N TYR A 586 -25.87 -44.80 -24.00
CA TYR A 586 -26.27 -44.27 -25.31
C TYR A 586 -26.64 -45.39 -26.30
N GLY A 587 -26.78 -46.62 -25.80
CA GLY A 587 -27.12 -47.80 -26.58
C GLY A 587 -25.93 -48.48 -27.24
N PHE A 588 -26.22 -49.33 -28.21
CA PHE A 588 -25.24 -50.19 -28.86
C PHE A 588 -25.30 -50.00 -30.37
N GLU A 589 -24.21 -50.30 -31.06
CA GLU A 589 -24.32 -50.53 -32.50
C GLU A 589 -25.18 -51.77 -32.76
N LYS A 590 -25.99 -51.74 -33.82
CA LYS A 590 -26.92 -52.84 -34.18
C LYS A 590 -26.26 -54.21 -34.27
N LYS A 591 -24.98 -54.27 -34.69
CA LYS A 591 -24.21 -55.52 -34.74
C LYS A 591 -23.91 -56.07 -33.35
N MET A 592 -23.69 -55.19 -32.37
CA MET A 592 -23.42 -55.56 -30.99
C MET A 592 -24.67 -56.04 -30.28
N GLU A 593 -25.84 -55.44 -30.55
CA GLU A 593 -27.13 -55.94 -30.04
C GLU A 593 -27.39 -57.40 -30.47
N GLN A 594 -27.13 -57.71 -31.73
CA GLN A 594 -27.23 -59.07 -32.25
C GLN A 594 -26.26 -60.02 -31.53
N TYR A 595 -25.03 -59.57 -31.28
CA TYR A 595 -24.00 -60.35 -30.59
C TYR A 595 -24.38 -60.65 -29.14
N LEU A 596 -24.85 -59.64 -28.39
CA LEU A 596 -25.31 -59.77 -27.01
C LEU A 596 -26.51 -60.73 -26.91
N THR A 597 -27.46 -60.62 -27.84
CA THR A 597 -28.61 -61.53 -27.93
C THR A 597 -28.19 -62.97 -28.17
N GLN A 598 -27.22 -63.22 -29.06
CA GLN A 598 -26.70 -64.57 -29.35
C GLN A 598 -26.06 -65.24 -28.14
N HIS A 599 -25.49 -64.46 -27.22
CA HIS A 599 -24.85 -64.95 -26.00
C HIS A 599 -25.81 -64.99 -24.79
N GLY A 600 -27.11 -64.76 -25.00
CA GLY A 600 -28.12 -64.76 -23.93
C GLY A 600 -27.94 -63.62 -22.93
N ILE A 601 -27.25 -62.54 -23.31
CA ILE A 601 -27.00 -61.37 -22.46
C ILE A 601 -28.14 -60.37 -22.64
N VAL A 602 -28.76 -60.02 -21.52
CA VAL A 602 -29.77 -58.97 -21.52
C VAL A 602 -29.09 -57.62 -21.71
N HIS A 603 -29.53 -56.87 -22.71
CA HIS A 603 -28.99 -55.56 -23.05
C HIS A 603 -30.12 -54.54 -23.17
N LYS A 604 -29.96 -53.37 -22.55
CA LYS A 604 -30.84 -52.21 -22.74
C LYS A 604 -30.02 -50.93 -22.83
N VAL A 605 -30.66 -49.91 -23.40
CA VAL A 605 -30.24 -48.52 -23.24
C VAL A 605 -30.62 -48.08 -21.82
N ALA A 606 -29.68 -47.53 -21.06
CA ALA A 606 -30.01 -46.92 -19.77
C ALA A 606 -30.98 -45.74 -20.03
N GLY A 607 -32.20 -45.77 -19.48
CA GLY A 607 -33.13 -44.65 -19.63
C GLY A 607 -32.55 -43.36 -19.05
N ASN A 608 -32.92 -42.20 -19.59
CA ASN A 608 -32.47 -40.89 -19.09
C ASN A 608 -32.88 -40.63 -17.62
#